data_AF-A0A841KRG4-F1
#
_entry.id   AF-A0A841KRG4-F1
#
_cell.length_a   1.000
_cell.length_b   1.000
_cell.length_c   1.000
_cell.angle_alpha   90.00
_cell.angle_beta   90.00
_cell.angle_gamma   90.00
#
_symmetry.space_group_name_H-M   'P 1'
#
loop_
_entity.id
_entity.type
_entity.pdbx_description
1 polymer ?
#
loop_
_entity_poly.entity_id
_entity_poly.type
_entity_poly.pdbx_seq_one_letter_code
_entity_poly.pdbx_strand_id
1 'polypeptide(L)'
;MAEGFFGELAEQVGYPFNQMPIEAFTSAAGGYGQATLCGSLGVAATCIGSVCDVDTSKKILADLSKWYKKETFPNYQPEGLNLPQTVADSVLCEESVGKFMETSGFEYGSPERKSRCAGVAGEVTRKMVELLNEALA
;
A
#
# COMPACT_ATOMS: atom_id res chain seq x y z
N MET A 1 -3.44 4.13 -4.21
CA MET A 1 -2.84 4.58 -2.93
C MET A 1 -2.55 6.07 -2.96
N ALA A 2 -1.61 6.55 -3.78
CA ALA A 2 -1.31 7.99 -3.86
C ALA A 2 -2.56 8.84 -4.08
N GLU A 3 -3.42 8.44 -5.03
CA GLU A 3 -4.75 9.04 -5.25
C GLU A 3 -5.60 9.07 -3.98
N GLY A 4 -5.79 7.92 -3.33
CA GLY A 4 -6.64 7.82 -2.14
C GLY A 4 -6.14 8.58 -0.91
N PHE A 5 -4.90 9.07 -0.89
CA PHE A 5 -4.37 9.90 0.19
C PHE A 5 -4.20 11.35 -0.25
N PHE A 6 -3.37 11.60 -1.27
CA PHE A 6 -3.10 12.96 -1.76
C PHE A 6 -4.29 13.56 -2.50
N GLY A 7 -5.08 12.76 -3.23
CA GLY A 7 -6.30 13.22 -3.88
C GLY A 7 -7.33 13.68 -2.85
N GLU A 8 -7.58 12.88 -1.81
CA GLU A 8 -8.48 13.27 -0.72
C GLU A 8 -7.99 14.56 -0.02
N LEU A 9 -6.69 14.65 0.30
CA LEU A 9 -6.14 15.87 0.89
C LEU A 9 -6.19 17.08 -0.09
N ALA A 10 -6.04 16.85 -1.39
CA ALA A 10 -6.19 17.90 -2.39
C ALA A 10 -7.62 18.45 -2.43
N GLU A 11 -8.63 17.59 -2.29
CA GLU A 11 -10.04 18.00 -2.24
C GLU A 11 -10.40 18.70 -0.92
N GLN A 12 -9.99 18.14 0.22
CA GLN A 12 -10.40 18.65 1.54
C GLN A 12 -9.55 19.84 2.03
N VAL A 13 -8.25 19.84 1.72
CA VAL A 13 -7.27 20.81 2.25
C VAL A 13 -6.74 21.74 1.15
N GLY A 14 -6.61 21.26 -0.08
CA GLY A 14 -6.07 22.04 -1.19
C GLY A 14 -4.55 22.10 -1.17
N TYR A 15 -3.97 23.29 -1.07
CA TYR A 15 -2.52 23.47 -1.08
C TYR A 15 -1.89 22.93 0.22
N PRO A 16 -0.72 22.23 0.17
CA PRO A 16 0.11 21.93 -1.00
C PRO A 16 -0.26 20.62 -1.73
N PHE A 17 -1.21 19.85 -1.23
CA PHE A 17 -1.52 18.50 -1.70
C PHE A 17 -2.06 18.46 -3.13
N ASN A 18 -2.80 19.49 -3.55
CA ASN A 18 -3.28 19.64 -4.92
C ASN A 18 -2.19 19.91 -5.98
N GLN A 19 -0.91 20.04 -5.56
CA GLN A 19 0.23 20.16 -6.46
C GLN A 19 1.03 18.84 -6.58
N MET A 20 0.63 17.79 -5.87
CA MET A 20 1.34 16.51 -5.91
C MET A 20 1.11 15.80 -7.25
N PRO A 21 2.17 15.39 -7.99
CA PRO A 21 2.01 14.68 -9.26
C PRO A 21 1.69 13.20 -8.99
N ILE A 22 0.41 12.88 -8.80
CA ILE A 22 -0.04 11.54 -8.36
C ILE A 22 0.39 10.43 -9.32
N GLU A 23 0.40 10.70 -10.63
CA GLU A 23 0.82 9.74 -11.66
C GLU A 23 2.28 9.33 -11.54
N ALA A 24 3.14 10.16 -10.92
CA ALA A 24 4.55 9.81 -10.70
C ALA A 24 4.71 8.55 -9.83
N PHE A 25 3.73 8.26 -8.96
CA PHE A 25 3.72 7.09 -8.11
C PHE A 25 3.34 5.78 -8.83
N THR A 26 2.92 5.84 -10.10
CA THR A 26 2.68 4.63 -10.93
C THR A 26 3.95 3.80 -11.08
N SER A 27 5.13 4.44 -11.06
CA SER A 27 6.43 3.80 -11.09
C SER A 27 6.69 2.83 -9.92
N ALA A 28 5.98 2.97 -8.79
CA ALA A 28 6.12 2.08 -7.64
C ALA A 28 5.50 0.69 -7.88
N ALA A 29 4.70 0.51 -8.93
CA ALA A 29 4.07 -0.76 -9.26
C ALA A 29 5.10 -1.90 -9.38
N GLY A 30 4.73 -3.10 -8.93
CA GLY A 30 5.60 -4.28 -8.97
C GLY A 30 6.91 -4.12 -8.18
N GLY A 31 6.90 -3.30 -7.11
CA GLY A 31 8.09 -3.01 -6.32
C GLY A 31 9.13 -2.24 -7.11
N TYR A 32 8.71 -1.11 -7.68
CA TYR A 32 9.50 -0.27 -8.58
C TYR A 32 9.98 -0.99 -9.84
N GLY A 33 9.16 -1.90 -10.37
CA GLY A 33 9.49 -2.76 -11.51
C GLY A 33 10.60 -3.80 -11.24
N GLN A 34 11.13 -3.84 -10.02
CA GLN A 34 12.28 -4.66 -9.62
C GLN A 34 11.91 -5.70 -8.55
N ALA A 35 10.61 -5.86 -8.27
CA ALA A 35 10.07 -6.78 -7.27
C ALA A 35 10.61 -6.54 -5.83
N THR A 36 11.09 -5.32 -5.56
CA THR A 36 11.67 -4.91 -4.27
C THR A 36 10.59 -4.55 -3.24
N LEU A 37 10.72 -3.44 -2.49
CA LEU A 37 9.72 -2.98 -1.53
C LEU A 37 8.33 -2.90 -2.20
N CYS A 38 7.30 -3.48 -1.58
CA CYS A 38 5.93 -3.38 -2.06
C CYS A 38 5.59 -1.92 -2.38
N GLY A 39 5.09 -1.66 -3.59
CA GLY A 39 4.79 -0.30 -4.05
C GLY A 39 3.86 0.45 -3.10
N SER A 40 2.90 -0.24 -2.48
CA SER A 40 2.02 0.34 -1.47
C SER A 40 2.80 0.84 -0.25
N LEU A 41 3.78 0.09 0.26
CA LEU A 41 4.63 0.54 1.37
C LEU A 41 5.56 1.69 0.96
N GLY A 42 6.11 1.65 -0.26
CA GLY A 42 6.95 2.72 -0.79
C GLY A 42 6.19 4.05 -0.91
N VAL A 43 4.98 4.01 -1.48
CA VAL A 43 4.11 5.19 -1.56
C VAL A 43 3.66 5.64 -0.17
N ALA A 44 3.34 4.72 0.74
CA ALA A 44 2.99 5.03 2.13
C ALA A 44 4.08 5.84 2.83
N ALA A 45 5.35 5.48 2.65
CA ALA A 45 6.46 6.22 3.23
C ALA A 45 6.45 7.70 2.81
N THR A 46 6.19 7.99 1.54
CA THR A 46 6.08 9.36 1.03
C THR A 46 4.85 10.08 1.58
N CYS A 47 3.70 9.41 1.65
CA CYS A 47 2.48 9.96 2.24
C CYS A 47 2.70 10.34 3.71
N ILE A 48 3.25 9.44 4.52
CA ILE A 48 3.55 9.69 5.94
C ILE A 48 4.55 10.85 6.08
N GLY A 49 5.65 10.83 5.33
CA GLY A 49 6.66 11.88 5.36
C GLY A 49 6.17 13.25 4.89
N SER A 50 5.06 13.32 4.15
CA SER A 50 4.48 14.59 3.71
C SER A 50 3.70 15.35 4.79
N VAL A 51 3.33 14.67 5.88
CA VAL A 51 2.48 15.24 6.96
C VAL A 51 3.08 15.09 8.38
N CYS A 52 4.21 14.41 8.52
CA CYS A 52 4.85 14.17 9.82
C CYS A 52 6.29 14.71 9.85
N ASP A 53 6.79 15.00 11.05
CA ASP A 53 8.23 15.15 11.28
C ASP A 53 8.98 13.82 11.05
N VAL A 54 10.31 13.90 10.97
CA VAL A 54 11.18 12.77 10.61
C VAL A 54 11.07 11.58 11.57
N ASP A 55 10.96 11.83 12.87
CA ASP A 55 11.00 10.76 13.86
C ASP A 55 9.64 10.07 13.96
N THR A 56 8.55 10.86 13.93
CA THR A 56 7.18 10.35 13.84
C THR A 56 7.00 9.52 12.56
N SER A 57 7.48 10.03 11.42
CA SER A 57 7.38 9.34 10.14
C SER A 57 8.06 7.97 10.14
N LYS A 58 9.29 7.88 10.66
CA LYS A 58 10.03 6.61 10.78
C LYS A 58 9.30 5.60 11.66
N LYS A 59 8.72 6.06 12.78
CA LYS A 59 7.98 5.20 13.71
C LYS A 59 6.73 4.62 13.04
N ILE A 60 5.92 5.47 12.41
CA ILE A 60 4.69 5.05 11.72
C ILE A 60 5.01 4.06 10.59
N LEU A 61 6.02 4.34 9.77
CA LEU A 61 6.42 3.43 8.68
C LEU A 61 6.90 2.07 9.21
N ALA A 62 7.64 2.06 10.34
CA ALA A 62 8.07 0.82 10.98
C ALA A 62 6.88 0.00 11.48
N ASP A 63 5.88 0.63 12.08
CA ASP A 63 4.68 -0.05 12.59
C ASP A 63 3.78 -0.53 11.45
N LEU A 64 3.60 0.26 10.39
CA LEU A 64 2.92 -0.16 9.17
C LEU A 64 3.60 -1.38 8.53
N SER A 65 4.94 -1.38 8.48
CA SER A 65 5.72 -2.50 7.94
C SER A 65 5.61 -3.75 8.81
N LYS A 66 5.55 -3.61 10.14
CA LYS A 66 5.32 -4.76 11.05
C LYS A 66 3.92 -5.35 10.86
N TRP A 67 2.92 -4.50 10.71
CA TRP A 67 1.55 -4.92 10.44
C TRP A 67 1.44 -5.62 9.08
N TYR A 68 1.97 -5.02 8.01
CA TYR A 68 1.92 -5.59 6.65
C TYR A 68 2.46 -7.03 6.59
N LYS A 69 3.55 -7.31 7.31
CA LYS A 69 4.14 -8.64 7.33
C LYS A 69 3.25 -9.71 7.95
N LYS A 70 2.33 -9.33 8.84
CA LYS A 70 1.49 -10.26 9.62
C LYS A 70 0.04 -10.28 9.17
N GLU A 71 -0.40 -9.26 8.45
CA GLU A 71 -1.77 -9.15 7.97
C GLU A 71 -2.06 -10.20 6.88
N THR A 72 -3.28 -10.73 6.92
CA THR A 72 -3.76 -11.69 5.94
C THR A 72 -4.41 -10.95 4.78
N PHE A 73 -3.79 -10.95 3.60
CA PHE A 73 -4.25 -10.19 2.44
C PHE A 73 -4.78 -11.07 1.30
N PRO A 74 -5.79 -10.62 0.53
CA PRO A 74 -6.56 -9.38 0.70
C PRO A 74 -7.87 -9.62 1.50
N ASN A 75 -8.21 -8.70 2.41
CA ASN A 75 -9.54 -8.60 3.03
C ASN A 75 -10.48 -7.69 2.20
N TYR A 76 -9.94 -6.65 1.57
CA TYR A 76 -10.69 -5.73 0.74
C TYR A 76 -10.71 -6.24 -0.71
N GLN A 77 -11.85 -6.78 -1.13
CA GLN A 77 -12.06 -7.37 -2.45
C GLN A 77 -13.31 -6.78 -3.13
N PRO A 78 -13.28 -5.51 -3.59
CA PRO A 78 -14.45 -4.84 -4.15
C PRO A 78 -15.01 -5.51 -5.41
N GLU A 79 -14.17 -6.26 -6.14
CA GLU A 79 -14.57 -7.00 -7.35
C GLU A 79 -15.24 -8.35 -7.05
N GLY A 80 -15.30 -8.79 -5.78
CA GLY A 80 -16.01 -10.00 -5.37
C GLY A 80 -15.41 -11.31 -5.90
N LEU A 81 -14.11 -11.33 -6.21
CA LEU A 81 -13.42 -12.48 -6.83
C LEU A 81 -13.15 -13.65 -5.88
N ASN A 82 -13.46 -13.51 -4.58
CA ASN A 82 -13.21 -14.53 -3.54
C ASN A 82 -11.77 -15.08 -3.56
N LEU A 83 -10.80 -14.17 -3.70
CA LEU A 83 -9.38 -14.48 -3.77
C LEU A 83 -8.90 -15.09 -2.45
N PRO A 84 -8.01 -16.11 -2.50
CA PRO A 84 -7.45 -16.68 -1.29
C PRO A 84 -6.61 -15.64 -0.56
N GLN A 85 -6.66 -15.70 0.77
CA GLN A 85 -5.88 -14.81 1.61
C GLN A 85 -4.53 -15.44 1.96
N THR A 86 -3.49 -14.62 2.03
CA THR A 86 -2.11 -15.03 2.31
C THR A 86 -1.42 -14.01 3.21
N VAL A 87 -0.50 -14.48 4.04
CA VAL A 87 0.37 -13.62 4.86
C VAL A 87 1.72 -13.49 4.17
N ALA A 88 2.21 -12.27 4.02
CA ALA A 88 3.44 -12.01 3.27
C ALA A 88 4.71 -12.42 4.05
N ASP A 89 4.74 -12.26 5.38
CA ASP A 89 5.91 -12.34 6.27
C ASP A 89 7.10 -11.43 5.89
N SER A 90 6.91 -10.58 4.87
CA SER A 90 7.93 -9.72 4.29
C SER A 90 7.33 -8.44 3.73
N VAL A 91 8.19 -7.45 3.51
CA VAL A 91 7.84 -6.18 2.85
C VAL A 91 8.10 -6.23 1.34
N LEU A 92 8.73 -7.30 0.85
CA LEU A 92 9.09 -7.46 -0.56
C LEU A 92 7.87 -7.83 -1.40
N CYS A 93 7.74 -7.17 -2.54
CA CYS A 93 6.68 -7.39 -3.52
C CYS A 93 6.78 -8.80 -4.10
N GLU A 94 8.00 -9.27 -4.40
CA GLU A 94 8.24 -10.63 -4.89
C GLU A 94 7.68 -11.67 -3.93
N GLU A 95 8.04 -11.58 -2.64
CA GLU A 95 7.63 -12.57 -1.65
C GLU A 95 6.13 -12.48 -1.34
N SER A 96 5.56 -11.27 -1.25
CA SER A 96 4.12 -11.10 -1.04
C SER A 96 3.29 -11.62 -2.21
N VAL A 97 3.68 -11.32 -3.45
CA VAL A 97 2.93 -11.75 -4.64
C VAL A 97 3.20 -13.22 -4.92
N GLY A 98 4.43 -13.69 -4.73
CA GLY A 98 4.84 -15.08 -4.93
C GLY A 98 4.04 -16.05 -4.08
N LYS A 99 3.89 -15.79 -2.77
CA LYS A 99 3.06 -16.62 -1.88
C LYS A 99 1.59 -16.67 -2.31
N PHE A 100 1.04 -15.53 -2.74
CA PHE A 100 -0.32 -15.48 -3.27
C PHE A 100 -0.46 -16.30 -4.55
N MET A 101 0.48 -16.17 -5.48
CA MET A 101 0.48 -16.93 -6.74
C MET A 101 0.62 -18.43 -6.48
N GLU A 102 1.49 -18.84 -5.56
CA GLU A 102 1.65 -20.24 -5.16
C GLU A 102 0.35 -20.82 -4.57
N THR A 103 -0.34 -20.04 -3.73
CA THR A 103 -1.59 -20.47 -3.09
C THR A 103 -2.78 -20.50 -4.07
N SER A 104 -2.84 -19.54 -4.98
CA SER A 104 -3.98 -19.36 -5.89
C SER A 104 -3.85 -20.08 -7.23
N GLY A 105 -2.62 -20.37 -7.66
CA GLY A 105 -2.32 -20.85 -9.01
C GLY A 105 -2.40 -19.78 -10.10
N PHE A 106 -2.65 -18.52 -9.76
CA PHE A 106 -2.73 -17.44 -10.75
C PHE A 106 -1.36 -17.01 -11.25
N GLU A 107 -1.29 -16.67 -12.53
CA GLU A 107 -0.09 -16.10 -13.12
C GLU A 107 0.13 -14.65 -12.69
N TYR A 108 1.39 -14.18 -12.75
CA TYR A 108 1.70 -12.78 -12.45
C TYR A 108 0.88 -11.83 -13.33
N GLY A 109 0.70 -12.11 -14.62
CA GLY A 109 -0.05 -11.23 -15.53
C GLY A 109 -1.56 -11.13 -15.25
N SER A 110 -2.11 -12.01 -14.41
CA SER A 110 -3.56 -12.24 -14.33
C SER A 110 -4.33 -11.05 -13.74
N PRO A 111 -5.58 -10.84 -14.17
CA PRO A 111 -6.48 -9.84 -13.58
C PRO A 111 -6.68 -10.06 -12.07
N GLU A 112 -6.81 -11.31 -11.62
CA GLU A 112 -7.03 -11.68 -10.22
C GLU A 112 -5.84 -11.26 -9.34
N ARG A 113 -4.61 -11.50 -9.80
CA ARG A 113 -3.40 -11.05 -9.11
C ARG A 113 -3.36 -9.52 -9.03
N LYS A 114 -3.68 -8.82 -10.12
CA LYS A 114 -3.74 -7.35 -10.15
C LYS A 114 -4.81 -6.82 -9.18
N SER A 115 -5.98 -7.45 -9.15
CA SER A 115 -7.06 -7.15 -8.21
C SER A 115 -6.62 -7.34 -6.76
N ARG A 116 -5.91 -8.43 -6.44
CA ARG A 116 -5.29 -8.64 -5.14
C ARG A 116 -4.34 -7.49 -4.77
N CYS A 117 -3.45 -7.08 -5.67
CA CYS A 117 -2.53 -5.96 -5.40
C CYS A 117 -3.28 -4.63 -5.20
N ALA A 118 -4.38 -4.40 -5.91
CA ALA A 118 -5.24 -3.23 -5.70
C ALA A 118 -5.92 -3.27 -4.32
N GLY A 119 -6.43 -4.44 -3.90
CA GLY A 119 -6.98 -4.67 -2.57
C GLY A 119 -5.97 -4.37 -1.47
N VAL A 120 -4.75 -4.91 -1.58
CA VAL A 120 -3.64 -4.63 -0.67
C VAL A 120 -3.30 -3.13 -0.63
N ALA A 121 -3.28 -2.44 -1.77
CA ALA A 121 -3.05 -1.00 -1.79
C ALA A 121 -4.14 -0.22 -1.03
N GLY A 122 -5.41 -0.64 -1.14
CA GLY A 122 -6.51 -0.07 -0.35
C GLY A 122 -6.32 -0.30 1.15
N GLU A 123 -6.02 -1.53 1.56
CA GLU A 123 -5.83 -1.87 2.98
C GLU A 123 -4.61 -1.18 3.59
N VAL A 124 -3.49 -1.09 2.87
CA VAL A 124 -2.30 -0.34 3.31
C VAL A 124 -2.61 1.15 3.44
N THR A 125 -3.40 1.72 2.52
CA THR A 125 -3.84 3.12 2.62
C THR A 125 -4.67 3.34 3.88
N ARG A 126 -5.66 2.48 4.13
CA ARG A 126 -6.48 2.52 5.34
C ARG A 126 -5.62 2.44 6.59
N LYS A 127 -4.74 1.44 6.69
CA LYS A 127 -3.93 1.23 7.89
C LYS A 127 -2.96 2.39 8.13
N MET A 128 -2.36 2.93 7.07
CA MET A 128 -1.52 4.12 7.16
C MET A 128 -2.30 5.31 7.75
N VAL A 129 -3.52 5.56 7.28
CA VAL A 129 -4.37 6.64 7.79
C VAL A 129 -4.76 6.40 9.25
N GLU A 130 -5.09 5.17 9.65
CA GLU A 130 -5.33 4.83 11.06
C GLU A 130 -4.12 5.19 11.94
N LEU A 131 -2.91 4.79 11.54
CA LEU A 131 -1.69 5.09 12.29
C LEU A 131 -1.34 6.58 12.32
N LEU A 132 -1.61 7.32 11.23
CA LEU A 132 -1.44 8.77 11.18
C LEU A 132 -2.40 9.46 12.15
N ASN A 133 -3.67 9.07 12.15
CA ASN A 133 -4.67 9.61 13.07
C ASN A 133 -4.31 9.30 14.53
N GLU A 134 -3.83 8.09 14.83
CA GLU A 134 -3.36 7.74 16.18
C GLU A 134 -2.15 8.58 16.63
N ALA A 135 -1.28 8.97 15.71
CA ALA A 135 -0.05 9.71 16.03
C ALA A 135 -0.21 11.23 16.05
N LEU A 136 -1.20 11.78 15.32
CA LEU A 136 -1.40 13.22 15.12
C LEU A 136 -2.65 13.79 15.81
N ALA A 137 -3.49 12.94 16.40
CA ALA A 137 -4.67 13.35 17.16
C ALA A 137 -4.34 13.97 18.53
#